data_AF-A0A7S0XQ99-F1
#
_entry.id   AF-A0A7S0XQ99-F1
#
_cell.length_a   1.000
_cell.length_b   1.000
_cell.length_c   1.000
_cell.angle_alpha   90.00
_cell.angle_beta   90.00
_cell.angle_gamma   90.00
#
_symmetry.space_group_name_H-M   'P 1'
#
loop_
_entity.id
_entity.type
_entity.pdbx_description
1 polymer ?
#
loop_
_entity_poly.entity_id
_entity_poly.type
_entity_poly.pdbx_seq_one_letter_code
_entity_poly.pdbx_strand_id
1 'polypeptide(L)'
;PKAQSRATTTMIPSSCAPRNGRLSLTIRRAARLLDSGMVTASQLSSFCHSMAVAGEEVWKLNAYNHIVSMEVVAEKAKESDERRKTGEPLSIFDGIPVSIKSNIAEQSLPLTAGSAILGYGHENTAESPLPPCNYDADTTRILLREKGGIFMGQTSMDEFGMGSLGTNVPAGEDGESPRYVKNPLPFLRHLQLDCDSNGSTITIGERRTGPTSD
;
A
#
# COMPACT_ATOMS: atom_id res chain seq x y z
N PRO A 1 37.58 -26.95 7.60
CA PRO A 1 37.20 -26.51 6.23
C PRO A 1 35.67 -26.29 6.14
N LYS A 2 35.19 -25.10 6.53
CA LYS A 2 33.77 -24.72 6.42
C LYS A 2 33.56 -23.94 5.12
N ALA A 3 32.75 -24.49 4.22
CA ALA A 3 32.37 -23.85 2.97
C ALA A 3 31.43 -22.67 3.25
N GLN A 4 31.83 -21.46 2.86
CA GLN A 4 31.00 -20.26 2.88
C GLN A 4 30.15 -20.24 1.59
N SER A 5 28.82 -20.25 1.77
CA SER A 5 27.84 -20.03 0.73
C SER A 5 27.90 -18.57 0.24
N ARG A 6 28.25 -18.37 -1.03
CA ARG A 6 28.24 -17.06 -1.70
C ARG A 6 26.79 -16.73 -2.05
N ALA A 7 26.22 -15.72 -1.40
CA ALA A 7 24.96 -15.12 -1.83
C ALA A 7 25.16 -14.44 -3.19
N THR A 8 24.48 -14.95 -4.22
CA THR A 8 24.49 -14.35 -5.56
C THR A 8 23.68 -13.06 -5.52
N THR A 9 24.37 -11.92 -5.42
CA THR A 9 23.75 -10.59 -5.63
C THR A 9 23.45 -10.43 -7.12
N THR A 10 22.20 -10.64 -7.52
CA THR A 10 21.76 -10.42 -8.90
C THR A 10 21.70 -8.91 -9.16
N MET A 11 22.59 -8.42 -10.02
CA MET A 11 22.58 -7.02 -10.46
C MET A 11 21.32 -6.72 -11.26
N ILE A 12 20.59 -5.68 -10.84
CA ILE A 12 19.43 -5.16 -11.57
C ILE A 12 19.96 -4.52 -12.87
N PRO A 13 19.47 -4.91 -14.06
CA PRO A 13 19.89 -4.29 -15.31
C PRO A 13 19.56 -2.79 -15.32
N SER A 14 20.50 -1.97 -15.80
CA SER A 14 20.46 -0.50 -15.82
C SER A 14 19.26 0.11 -16.56
N SER A 15 18.52 -0.68 -17.35
CA SER A 15 17.25 -0.28 -17.94
C SER A 15 16.09 -0.17 -16.94
N CYS A 16 16.28 -0.62 -15.70
CA CYS A 16 15.34 -0.49 -14.59
C CYS A 16 15.57 0.72 -13.68
N ALA A 17 16.63 1.51 -13.91
CA ALA A 17 16.84 2.73 -13.16
C ALA A 17 15.69 3.73 -13.43
N PRO A 18 15.08 4.32 -12.38
CA PRO A 18 14.07 5.35 -12.55
C PRO A 18 14.71 6.58 -13.21
N ARG A 19 14.40 6.79 -14.50
CA ARG A 19 14.68 8.07 -15.16
C ARG A 19 13.82 9.13 -14.46
N ASN A 20 14.44 9.92 -13.58
CA ASN A 20 13.89 11.08 -12.86
C ASN A 20 13.16 10.81 -11.52
N GLY A 21 13.72 9.99 -10.62
CA GLY A 21 13.30 9.95 -9.20
C GLY A 21 11.81 9.65 -8.95
N ARG A 22 11.10 9.15 -9.97
CA ARG A 22 9.69 8.79 -9.88
C ARG A 22 9.58 7.33 -9.51
N LEU A 23 8.92 7.05 -8.39
CA LEU A 23 8.39 5.74 -8.03
C LEU A 23 7.24 5.31 -8.97
N SER A 24 7.43 5.37 -10.28
CA SER A 24 6.40 5.04 -11.27
C SER A 24 6.63 3.64 -11.83
N LEU A 25 6.22 2.62 -11.07
CA LEU A 25 6.07 1.27 -11.57
C LEU A 25 4.64 1.09 -12.08
N THR A 26 4.45 0.76 -13.35
CA THR A 26 3.12 0.43 -13.89
C THR A 26 2.76 -1.00 -13.54
N ILE A 27 1.47 -1.32 -13.42
CA ILE A 27 1.00 -2.69 -13.16
C ILE A 27 1.56 -3.67 -14.21
N ARG A 28 1.57 -3.29 -15.49
CA ARG A 28 2.16 -4.08 -16.57
C ARG A 28 3.65 -4.37 -16.34
N ARG A 29 4.42 -3.39 -15.85
CA ARG A 29 5.85 -3.56 -15.58
C ARG A 29 6.08 -4.38 -14.32
N ALA A 30 5.29 -4.17 -13.27
CA ALA A 30 5.31 -4.98 -12.06
C ALA A 30 5.04 -6.46 -12.40
N ALA A 31 3.99 -6.74 -13.16
CA ALA A 31 3.67 -8.10 -13.61
C ALA A 31 4.83 -8.75 -14.36
N ARG A 32 5.47 -8.05 -15.31
CA ARG A 32 6.66 -8.56 -16.02
C ARG A 32 7.84 -8.84 -15.08
N LEU A 33 8.06 -8.01 -14.06
CA LEU A 33 9.12 -8.23 -13.08
C LEU A 33 8.85 -9.48 -12.24
N LEU A 34 7.59 -9.66 -11.82
CA LEU A 34 7.14 -10.87 -11.11
C LEU A 34 7.27 -12.12 -12.00
N ASP A 35 6.86 -12.04 -13.27
CA ASP A 35 6.97 -13.15 -14.23
C ASP A 35 8.44 -13.54 -14.48
N SER A 36 9.34 -12.55 -14.52
CA SER A 36 10.78 -12.79 -14.68
C SER A 36 11.49 -13.30 -13.42
N GLY A 37 10.82 -13.28 -12.26
CA GLY A 37 11.42 -13.60 -10.97
C GLY A 37 12.45 -12.58 -10.47
N MET A 38 12.61 -11.43 -11.13
CA MET A 38 13.51 -10.36 -10.68
C MET A 38 13.05 -9.72 -9.36
N VAL A 39 11.75 -9.71 -9.12
CA VAL A 39 11.10 -9.23 -7.91
C VAL A 39 10.08 -10.28 -7.49
N THR A 40 9.96 -10.56 -6.20
CA THR A 40 8.90 -11.43 -5.67
C THR A 40 7.70 -10.61 -5.22
N ALA A 41 6.51 -11.20 -5.20
CA ALA A 41 5.30 -10.57 -4.67
C ALA A 41 5.51 -10.19 -3.20
N SER A 42 6.23 -11.02 -2.43
CA SER A 42 6.60 -10.70 -1.04
C SER A 42 7.42 -9.41 -0.92
N GLN A 43 8.42 -9.21 -1.79
CA GLN A 43 9.25 -7.99 -1.79
C GLN A 43 8.44 -6.76 -2.20
N LEU A 44 7.63 -6.89 -3.25
CA LEU A 44 6.81 -5.81 -3.76
C LEU A 44 5.76 -5.36 -2.71
N SER A 45 5.04 -6.31 -2.14
CA SER A 45 4.02 -6.03 -1.13
C SER A 45 4.62 -5.49 0.17
N SER A 46 5.77 -6.00 0.61
CA SER A 46 6.48 -5.44 1.78
C SER A 46 6.84 -3.97 1.57
N PHE A 47 7.40 -3.63 0.40
CA PHE A 47 7.76 -2.25 0.08
C PHE A 47 6.52 -1.34 0.04
N CYS A 48 5.45 -1.77 -0.63
CA CYS A 48 4.20 -1.02 -0.68
C CYS A 48 3.55 -0.86 0.70
N HIS A 49 3.64 -1.87 1.56
CA HIS A 49 3.15 -1.83 2.93
C HIS A 49 3.90 -0.79 3.76
N SER A 50 5.23 -0.85 3.74
CA SER A 50 6.07 0.12 4.46
C SER A 50 5.83 1.55 4.00
N MET A 51 5.61 1.76 2.69
CA MET A 51 5.24 3.08 2.16
C MET A 51 3.86 3.55 2.61
N ALA A 52 2.88 2.65 2.69
CA ALA A 52 1.55 2.97 3.20
C ALA A 52 1.61 3.36 4.69
N VAL A 53 2.32 2.57 5.51
CA VAL A 53 2.53 2.86 6.94
C VAL A 53 3.25 4.19 7.13
N ALA A 54 4.35 4.43 6.40
CA ALA A 54 5.07 5.72 6.47
C ALA A 54 4.17 6.89 6.04
N GLY A 55 3.29 6.68 5.06
CA GLY A 55 2.32 7.68 4.62
C GLY A 55 1.37 8.13 5.73
N GLU A 56 0.89 7.20 6.55
CA GLU A 56 -0.03 7.50 7.64
C GLU A 56 0.67 7.93 8.93
N GLU A 57 1.80 7.30 9.26
CA GLU A 57 2.50 7.56 10.52
C GLU A 57 3.39 8.80 10.46
N VAL A 58 4.16 8.97 9.37
CA VAL A 58 5.17 10.03 9.23
C VAL A 58 4.58 11.24 8.51
N TRP A 59 3.97 11.05 7.34
CA TRP A 59 3.48 12.16 6.52
C TRP A 59 2.05 12.58 6.85
N LYS A 60 1.33 11.78 7.64
CA LYS A 60 -0.07 12.05 8.04
C LYS A 60 -0.94 12.36 6.81
N LEU A 61 -0.83 11.51 5.78
CA LEU A 61 -1.55 11.68 4.52
C LEU A 61 -3.05 11.46 4.67
N ASN A 62 -3.48 10.66 5.64
CA ASN A 62 -4.87 10.25 5.83
C ASN A 62 -5.42 9.55 4.59
N ALA A 63 -4.61 8.76 3.87
CA ALA A 63 -5.00 8.08 2.63
C ALA A 63 -5.70 6.73 2.91
N TYR A 64 -5.40 6.10 4.04
CA TYR A 64 -6.03 4.86 4.50
C TYR A 64 -6.87 5.08 5.76
N ASN A 65 -8.06 4.47 5.77
CA ASN A 65 -8.84 4.29 7.00
C ASN A 65 -8.36 3.05 7.76
N HIS A 66 -7.97 2.01 7.03
CA HIS A 66 -7.47 0.77 7.60
C HIS A 66 -6.37 0.20 6.71
N ILE A 67 -5.22 -0.12 7.29
CA ILE A 67 -4.13 -0.85 6.65
C ILE A 67 -4.14 -2.27 7.21
N VAL A 68 -4.17 -3.27 6.33
CA VAL A 68 -4.11 -4.68 6.73
C VAL A 68 -2.74 -4.97 7.37
N SER A 69 -2.71 -5.86 8.36
CA SER A 69 -1.46 -6.23 9.01
C SER A 69 -0.45 -6.79 8.01
N MET A 70 0.83 -6.52 8.26
CA MET A 70 1.91 -6.99 7.39
C MET A 70 1.94 -8.53 7.30
N GLU A 71 1.50 -9.23 8.35
CA GLU A 71 1.43 -10.69 8.39
C GLU A 71 0.45 -11.26 7.35
N VAL A 72 -0.77 -10.71 7.29
CA VAL A 72 -1.79 -11.12 6.31
C VAL A 72 -1.34 -10.78 4.89
N VAL A 73 -0.75 -9.60 4.70
CA VAL A 73 -0.19 -9.19 3.40
C VAL A 73 0.94 -10.13 2.96
N ALA A 74 1.83 -10.50 3.88
CA ALA A 74 2.95 -11.40 3.62
C ALA A 74 2.49 -12.83 3.30
N GLU A 75 1.45 -13.32 3.98
CA GLU A 75 0.85 -14.64 3.68
C GLU A 75 0.30 -14.67 2.25
N LYS A 76 -0.51 -13.69 1.86
CA LYS A 76 -1.06 -13.60 0.49
C LYS A 76 0.01 -13.40 -0.56
N ALA A 77 1.08 -12.70 -0.23
CA ALA A 77 2.23 -12.55 -1.11
C ALA A 77 2.98 -13.86 -1.33
N LYS A 78 3.17 -14.67 -0.28
CA LYS A 78 3.79 -16.01 -0.39
C LYS A 78 2.95 -16.95 -1.24
N GLU A 79 1.62 -16.98 -1.04
CA GLU A 79 0.72 -17.79 -1.88
C GLU A 79 0.83 -17.42 -3.36
N SER A 80 0.97 -16.13 -3.68
CA SER A 80 1.20 -15.66 -5.06
C SER A 80 2.58 -16.08 -5.59
N ASP A 81 3.63 -15.95 -4.78
CA ASP A 81 4.97 -16.38 -5.14
C ASP A 81 5.02 -17.89 -5.43
N GLU A 82 4.27 -18.71 -4.69
CA GLU A 82 4.15 -20.15 -4.93
C GLU A 82 3.48 -20.47 -6.27
N ARG A 83 2.31 -19.86 -6.54
CA ARG A 83 1.62 -20.00 -7.84
C ARG A 83 2.49 -19.56 -9.02
N ARG A 84 3.26 -18.48 -8.84
CA ARG A 84 4.19 -17.98 -9.87
C ARG A 84 5.36 -18.93 -10.09
N LYS A 85 5.89 -19.55 -9.02
CA LYS A 85 6.95 -20.57 -9.14
C LYS A 85 6.49 -21.83 -9.85
N THR A 86 5.23 -22.22 -9.70
CA THR A 86 4.65 -23.37 -10.41
C THR A 86 4.22 -23.03 -11.84
N GLY A 87 4.32 -21.77 -12.26
CA GLY A 87 3.93 -21.32 -13.61
C GLY A 87 2.42 -21.17 -13.79
N GLU A 88 1.65 -21.09 -12.69
CA GLU A 88 0.19 -21.01 -12.68
C GLU A 88 -0.32 -19.70 -12.03
N PRO A 89 0.12 -18.50 -12.48
CA PRO A 89 -0.41 -17.25 -11.95
C PRO A 89 -1.89 -17.10 -12.33
N LEU A 90 -2.71 -16.61 -11.40
CA LEU A 90 -4.15 -16.42 -11.61
C LEU A 90 -4.45 -15.37 -12.68
N SER A 91 -3.64 -14.32 -12.74
CA SER A 91 -3.76 -13.24 -13.73
C SER A 91 -2.55 -12.30 -13.72
N ILE A 92 -2.60 -11.25 -14.55
CA ILE A 92 -1.71 -10.07 -14.49
C ILE A 92 -1.70 -9.39 -13.10
N PHE A 93 -2.78 -9.50 -12.32
CA PHE A 93 -2.88 -8.93 -10.97
C PHE A 93 -2.37 -9.86 -9.88
N ASP A 94 -1.99 -11.10 -10.19
CA ASP A 94 -1.56 -12.05 -9.17
C ASP A 94 -0.27 -11.55 -8.52
N GLY A 95 -0.31 -11.24 -7.23
CA GLY A 95 0.84 -10.71 -6.49
C GLY A 95 0.99 -9.18 -6.57
N ILE A 96 0.03 -8.47 -7.16
CA ILE A 96 0.03 -7.01 -7.22
C ILE A 96 -0.70 -6.46 -5.97
N PRO A 97 -0.05 -5.59 -5.17
CA PRO A 97 -0.70 -4.93 -4.05
C PRO A 97 -1.76 -3.94 -4.54
N VAL A 98 -2.96 -4.01 -3.96
CA VAL A 98 -4.13 -3.20 -4.29
C VAL A 98 -4.84 -2.72 -3.03
N SER A 99 -5.44 -1.54 -3.13
CA SER A 99 -6.22 -0.93 -2.05
C SER A 99 -7.63 -0.66 -2.55
N ILE A 100 -8.61 -0.79 -1.66
CA ILE A 100 -10.04 -0.74 -2.02
C ILE A 100 -10.66 0.47 -1.35
N LYS A 101 -11.51 1.20 -2.08
CA LYS A 101 -12.21 2.36 -1.53
C LYS A 101 -13.19 1.92 -0.45
N SER A 102 -13.31 2.65 0.66
CA SER A 102 -14.12 2.24 1.82
C SER A 102 -15.64 2.17 1.58
N ASN A 103 -16.13 2.47 0.37
CA ASN A 103 -17.51 2.24 -0.05
C ASN A 103 -17.68 0.97 -0.90
N ILE A 104 -16.63 0.17 -1.07
CA ILE A 104 -16.66 -1.12 -1.76
C ILE A 104 -16.40 -2.21 -0.72
N ALA A 105 -17.29 -3.20 -0.67
CA ALA A 105 -17.22 -4.27 0.32
C ALA A 105 -16.01 -5.19 0.10
N GLU A 106 -15.27 -5.44 1.18
CA GLU A 106 -14.27 -6.49 1.33
C GLU A 106 -14.59 -7.21 2.64
N GLN A 107 -14.78 -8.52 2.56
CA GLN A 107 -15.43 -9.30 3.61
C GLN A 107 -14.72 -9.28 4.97
N SER A 108 -13.41 -8.98 5.02
CA SER A 108 -12.61 -9.00 6.24
C SER A 108 -12.65 -7.67 6.99
N LEU A 109 -13.26 -6.62 6.40
CA LEU A 109 -13.31 -5.29 6.98
C LEU A 109 -14.73 -4.72 7.07
N PRO A 110 -14.96 -3.74 7.94
CA PRO A 110 -16.21 -3.00 7.98
C PRO A 110 -16.45 -2.23 6.68
N LEU A 111 -17.73 -2.04 6.33
CA LEU A 111 -18.14 -1.20 5.20
C LEU A 111 -18.74 0.11 5.72
N THR A 112 -17.91 1.12 5.93
CA THR A 112 -18.35 2.39 6.52
C THR A 112 -18.74 3.45 5.49
N ALA A 113 -18.32 3.31 4.23
CA ALA A 113 -18.43 4.36 3.19
C ALA A 113 -17.92 5.74 3.64
N GLY A 114 -16.97 5.76 4.61
CA GLY A 114 -16.49 7.00 5.21
C GLY A 114 -17.48 7.70 6.13
N SER A 115 -18.58 7.06 6.52
CA SER A 115 -19.56 7.63 7.44
C SER A 115 -19.56 6.95 8.80
N ALA A 116 -19.83 7.76 9.83
CA ALA A 116 -20.21 7.29 11.14
C ALA A 116 -21.49 6.45 11.11
N ILE A 117 -22.48 6.79 10.28
CA ILE A 117 -23.82 6.19 10.36
C ILE A 117 -23.81 4.68 10.06
N LEU A 118 -22.91 4.24 9.17
CA LEU A 118 -22.70 2.82 8.87
C LEU A 118 -21.82 2.12 9.91
N GLY A 119 -21.24 2.88 10.84
CA GLY A 119 -20.63 2.40 12.08
C GLY A 119 -21.48 2.60 13.33
N TYR A 120 -22.61 3.32 13.25
CA TYR A 120 -23.47 3.62 14.40
C TYR A 120 -24.22 2.36 14.82
N GLY A 121 -23.76 1.79 15.94
CA GLY A 121 -24.22 0.52 16.51
C GLY A 121 -23.19 -0.08 17.46
N HIS A 122 -21.90 0.27 17.29
CA HIS A 122 -20.83 -0.02 18.22
C HIS A 122 -20.21 1.28 18.75
N GLU A 123 -19.91 1.31 20.04
CA GLU A 123 -18.98 2.31 20.59
C GLU A 123 -17.66 2.09 19.84
N ASN A 124 -17.32 2.98 18.92
CA ASN A 124 -16.14 2.83 18.06
C ASN A 124 -14.88 3.19 18.87
N THR A 125 -14.63 2.41 19.92
CA THR A 125 -13.47 2.52 20.80
C THR A 125 -12.42 1.52 20.34
N ALA A 126 -11.16 1.72 20.75
CA ALA A 126 -10.09 0.75 20.51
C ALA A 126 -10.43 -0.66 21.06
N GLU A 127 -11.42 -0.76 21.95
CA GLU A 127 -11.85 -1.97 22.64
C GLU A 127 -13.03 -2.69 21.96
N SER A 128 -13.80 -2.00 21.09
CA SER A 128 -14.91 -2.60 20.32
C SER A 128 -14.86 -2.15 18.85
N PRO A 129 -14.00 -2.77 18.02
CA PRO A 129 -13.94 -2.44 16.60
C PRO A 129 -15.24 -2.82 15.89
N LEU A 130 -15.56 -2.06 14.85
CA LEU A 130 -16.69 -2.39 13.98
C LEU A 130 -16.58 -3.82 13.42
N PRO A 131 -17.68 -4.59 13.40
CA PRO A 131 -17.68 -5.92 12.82
C PRO A 131 -17.43 -5.85 11.29
N PRO A 132 -16.82 -6.90 10.71
CA PRO A 132 -16.63 -7.00 9.26
C PRO A 132 -17.98 -7.14 8.53
N CYS A 133 -18.04 -6.71 7.27
CA CYS A 133 -19.28 -6.82 6.49
C CYS A 133 -19.63 -8.26 6.08
N ASN A 134 -18.68 -9.21 6.12
CA ASN A 134 -18.86 -10.64 5.80
C ASN A 134 -19.31 -10.96 4.37
N TYR A 135 -19.13 -10.04 3.43
CA TYR A 135 -19.31 -10.30 2.00
C TYR A 135 -18.35 -9.47 1.16
N ASP A 136 -17.93 -10.02 0.03
CA ASP A 136 -17.14 -9.28 -0.98
C ASP A 136 -18.10 -8.65 -2.01
N ALA A 137 -17.83 -7.41 -2.41
CA ALA A 137 -18.41 -6.89 -3.64
C ALA A 137 -17.86 -7.66 -4.85
N ASP A 138 -18.61 -7.76 -5.95
CA ASP A 138 -18.16 -8.51 -7.14
C ASP A 138 -16.77 -8.09 -7.64
N THR A 139 -16.51 -6.79 -7.65
CA THR A 139 -15.19 -6.24 -8.05
C THR A 139 -14.08 -6.73 -7.12
N THR A 140 -14.33 -6.74 -5.81
CA THR A 140 -13.38 -7.19 -4.80
C THR A 140 -13.14 -8.69 -4.88
N ARG A 141 -14.22 -9.47 -5.00
CA ARG A 141 -14.19 -10.92 -5.17
C ARG A 141 -13.36 -11.31 -6.39
N ILE A 142 -13.65 -10.69 -7.54
CA ILE A 142 -12.91 -10.94 -8.79
C ILE A 142 -11.44 -10.54 -8.61
N LEU A 143 -11.16 -9.33 -8.14
CA LEU A 143 -9.79 -8.81 -8.05
C LEU A 143 -8.90 -9.61 -7.08
N LEU A 144 -9.42 -9.92 -5.89
CA LEU A 144 -8.64 -10.55 -4.83
C LEU A 144 -8.66 -12.08 -4.93
N ARG A 145 -9.84 -12.69 -5.10
CA ARG A 145 -10.01 -14.15 -5.02
C ARG A 145 -9.73 -14.83 -6.36
N GLU A 146 -10.22 -14.26 -7.47
CA GLU A 146 -10.06 -14.87 -8.80
C GLU A 146 -8.80 -14.41 -9.52
N LYS A 147 -8.36 -13.17 -9.29
CA LYS A 147 -7.24 -12.56 -10.02
C LYS A 147 -5.95 -12.48 -9.21
N GLY A 148 -5.99 -12.78 -7.91
CA GLY A 148 -4.81 -12.88 -7.04
C GLY A 148 -4.21 -11.55 -6.58
N GLY A 149 -4.98 -10.46 -6.63
CA GLY A 149 -4.56 -9.18 -6.07
C GLY A 149 -4.34 -9.30 -4.55
N ILE A 150 -3.32 -8.61 -4.04
CA ILE A 150 -2.99 -8.60 -2.61
C ILE A 150 -3.61 -7.37 -1.97
N PHE A 151 -4.53 -7.58 -1.04
CA PHE A 151 -5.24 -6.50 -0.40
C PHE A 151 -4.38 -5.82 0.67
N MET A 152 -4.12 -4.52 0.50
CA MET A 152 -3.31 -3.70 1.40
C MET A 152 -4.12 -2.99 2.46
N GLY A 153 -5.36 -2.62 2.17
CA GLY A 153 -6.18 -1.81 3.06
C GLY A 153 -7.30 -1.05 2.37
N GLN A 154 -8.15 -0.44 3.20
CA GLN A 154 -9.23 0.44 2.78
C GLN A 154 -8.76 1.88 2.73
N THR A 155 -9.00 2.54 1.60
CA THR A 155 -8.67 3.95 1.43
C THR A 155 -9.75 4.84 2.05
N SER A 156 -9.34 5.99 2.55
CA SER A 156 -10.24 7.05 2.98
C SER A 156 -11.01 7.65 1.80
N MET A 157 -12.11 8.32 2.10
CA MET A 157 -12.96 9.01 1.13
C MET A 157 -13.89 10.01 1.82
N ASP A 158 -14.45 10.93 1.05
CA ASP A 158 -15.60 11.73 1.47
C ASP A 158 -16.79 10.82 1.83
N GLU A 159 -17.54 11.23 2.84
CA GLU A 159 -18.69 10.51 3.38
C GLU A 159 -19.70 10.16 2.26
N PHE A 160 -20.01 8.88 2.07
CA PHE A 160 -20.87 8.37 1.00
C PHE A 160 -20.44 8.74 -0.44
N GLY A 161 -19.24 9.29 -0.63
CA GLY A 161 -18.80 9.86 -1.90
C GLY A 161 -19.43 11.22 -2.19
N MET A 162 -20.05 11.86 -1.21
CA MET A 162 -20.64 13.19 -1.29
C MET A 162 -19.57 14.25 -1.02
N GLY A 163 -18.62 14.36 -1.95
CA GLY A 163 -17.53 15.31 -1.85
C GLY A 163 -16.54 15.15 -3.00
N SER A 164 -15.65 16.13 -3.13
CA SER A 164 -14.62 16.16 -4.18
C SER A 164 -13.24 16.55 -3.65
N LEU A 165 -13.12 16.74 -2.34
CA LEU A 165 -11.91 17.25 -1.70
C LEU A 165 -11.20 16.19 -0.83
N GLY A 166 -11.80 15.02 -0.62
CA GLY A 166 -11.26 14.03 0.31
C GLY A 166 -11.34 14.52 1.76
N THR A 167 -12.43 15.21 2.09
CA THR A 167 -12.71 15.70 3.43
C THR A 167 -13.56 14.69 4.18
N ASN A 168 -13.03 14.16 5.28
CA ASN A 168 -13.79 13.30 6.15
C ASN A 168 -13.61 13.73 7.60
N VAL A 169 -14.71 13.92 8.32
CA VAL A 169 -14.71 14.13 9.78
C VAL A 169 -14.91 12.75 10.41
N PRO A 170 -13.96 12.24 11.20
CA PRO A 170 -14.14 10.97 11.87
C PRO A 170 -15.42 10.95 12.71
N ALA A 171 -16.05 9.79 12.76
CA ALA A 171 -17.17 9.53 13.66
C ALA A 171 -16.73 9.71 15.12
N GLY A 172 -17.25 10.72 15.83
CA GLY A 172 -17.16 10.82 17.29
C GLY A 172 -16.18 11.84 17.88
N GLU A 173 -15.45 12.60 17.06
CA GLU A 173 -14.60 13.71 17.53
C GLU A 173 -15.30 15.05 17.31
N ASP A 174 -16.33 15.35 18.14
CA ASP A 174 -16.96 16.66 18.15
C ASP A 174 -15.91 17.74 18.49
N GLY A 175 -15.49 18.52 17.49
CA GLY A 175 -14.57 19.65 17.67
C GLY A 175 -13.16 19.49 17.09
N GLU A 176 -12.81 18.34 16.48
CA GLU A 176 -11.58 18.23 15.71
C GLU A 176 -11.74 18.77 14.28
N SER A 177 -10.66 19.35 13.75
CA SER A 177 -10.65 19.84 12.37
C SER A 177 -10.81 18.66 11.40
N PRO A 178 -11.59 18.79 10.30
CA PRO A 178 -11.76 17.73 9.32
C PRO A 178 -10.42 17.12 8.89
N ARG A 179 -10.34 15.79 8.82
CA ARG A 179 -9.15 15.11 8.32
C ARG A 179 -9.19 15.16 6.80
N TYR A 180 -8.24 15.91 6.24
CA TYR A 180 -8.06 16.00 4.80
C TYR A 180 -7.13 14.88 4.33
N VAL A 181 -7.50 14.19 3.25
CA VAL A 181 -6.54 13.42 2.47
C VAL A 181 -5.56 14.39 1.84
N LYS A 182 -4.28 14.31 2.22
CA LYS A 182 -3.27 15.23 1.72
C LYS A 182 -2.72 14.76 0.39
N ASN A 183 -2.46 15.72 -0.50
CA ASN A 183 -1.74 15.44 -1.73
C ASN A 183 -0.31 14.97 -1.39
N PRO A 184 0.14 13.79 -1.87
CA PRO A 184 1.47 13.27 -1.56
C PRO A 184 2.59 13.99 -2.33
N LEU A 185 2.29 14.75 -3.40
CA LEU A 185 3.30 15.38 -4.25
C LEU A 185 4.32 16.26 -3.51
N PRO A 186 3.94 17.11 -2.53
CA PRO A 186 4.89 17.87 -1.74
C PRO A 186 5.87 16.97 -0.97
N PHE A 187 5.39 15.84 -0.45
CA PHE A 187 6.20 14.89 0.33
C PHE A 187 7.12 14.05 -0.58
N LEU A 188 6.62 13.63 -1.74
CA LEU A 188 7.39 12.85 -2.71
C LEU A 188 8.56 13.63 -3.32
N ARG A 189 8.50 14.97 -3.36
CA ARG A 189 9.63 15.80 -3.81
C ARG A 189 10.86 15.67 -2.90
N HIS A 190 10.65 15.35 -1.63
CA HIS A 190 11.74 15.16 -0.66
C HIS A 190 12.27 13.72 -0.68
N LEU A 191 11.53 12.77 -1.25
CA LEU A 191 11.96 11.40 -1.51
C LEU A 191 12.69 11.32 -2.87
N GLN A 192 13.80 12.05 -3.02
CA GLN A 192 14.75 11.71 -4.08
C GLN A 192 15.50 10.46 -3.63
N LEU A 193 15.07 9.31 -4.15
CA LEU A 193 15.85 8.08 -4.09
C LEU A 193 17.02 8.24 -5.05
N ASP A 194 18.11 8.83 -4.56
CA ASP A 194 19.38 8.88 -5.27
C ASP A 194 19.95 7.46 -5.28
N CYS A 195 19.74 6.75 -6.38
CA CYS A 195 20.50 5.54 -6.68
C CYS A 195 21.89 5.97 -7.16
N ASP A 196 22.82 6.14 -6.24
CA ASP A 196 24.22 6.29 -6.62
C ASP A 196 24.67 5.04 -7.36
N SER A 197 25.31 5.23 -8.52
CA SER A 197 25.72 4.20 -9.47
C SER A 197 26.74 3.18 -8.94
N ASN A 198 27.06 3.23 -7.65
CA ASN A 198 27.89 2.26 -6.94
C ASN A 198 27.01 1.58 -5.90
N GLY A 199 26.30 0.53 -6.33
CA GLY A 199 25.27 -0.13 -5.52
C GLY A 199 25.71 -0.43 -4.09
N SER A 200 24.94 0.06 -3.12
CA SER A 200 24.74 -0.57 -1.79
C SER A 200 23.91 0.25 -0.79
N THR A 201 23.37 1.42 -1.12
CA THR A 201 22.63 2.21 -0.11
C THR A 201 21.40 2.91 -0.70
N ILE A 202 20.22 2.58 -0.15
CA ILE A 202 19.02 3.43 -0.26
C ILE A 202 19.08 4.40 0.92
N THR A 203 19.51 5.63 0.67
CA THR A 203 19.56 6.68 1.69
C THR A 203 18.23 7.45 1.65
N ILE A 204 17.38 7.27 2.67
CA ILE A 204 16.25 8.17 2.90
C ILE A 204 16.83 9.41 3.59
N GLY A 205 17.27 10.38 2.79
CA GLY A 205 17.77 11.66 3.28
C GLY A 205 16.62 12.65 3.49
N GLU A 206 16.25 12.91 4.73
CA GLU A 206 15.40 14.06 5.06
C GLU A 206 16.24 15.33 4.83
N ARG A 207 15.96 16.07 3.74
CA ARG A 207 16.64 17.34 3.48
C ARG A 207 16.13 18.37 4.48
N ARG A 208 16.72 18.41 5.69
CA ARG A 208 16.56 19.55 6.61
C ARG A 208 17.05 20.80 5.87
N THR A 209 16.11 21.62 5.43
CA THR A 209 16.39 22.99 5.03
C THR A 209 16.68 23.77 6.30
N GLY A 210 17.96 23.82 6.69
CA GLY A 210 18.41 24.78 7.69
C GLY A 210 18.20 26.21 7.16
N PRO A 211 17.96 27.20 8.04
CA PRO A 211 17.81 28.58 7.62
C PRO A 211 19.13 29.07 7.03
N THR A 212 19.08 29.57 5.80
CA THR A 212 20.14 30.43 5.28
C THR A 212 19.94 31.79 5.92
N SER A 213 20.84 32.15 6.83
CA SER A 213 20.96 33.50 7.37
C SER A 213 21.44 34.44 6.26
N ASP A 214 20.78 35.59 6.14
CA ASP A 214 21.31 36.79 5.48
C ASP A 214 22.63 37.26 6.13
#